data_AF-A0A2V8TE63-F1
#
_entry.id   AF-A0A2V8TE63-F1
#
_cell.length_a   1.000
_cell.length_b   1.000
_cell.length_c   1.000
_cell.angle_alpha   90.00
_cell.angle_beta   90.00
_cell.angle_gamma   90.00
#
_symmetry.space_group_name_H-M   'P 1'
#
loop_
_entity.id
_entity.type
_entity.pdbx_description
1 polymer ?
#
loop_
_entity_poly.entity_id
_entity_poly.type
_entity_poly.pdbx_seq_one_letter_code
_entity_poly.pdbx_strand_id
1 'polypeptide(L)'
;MFEQPAVKSEKDRSKTIMIVSGLAVLVVIVLIIGVTSLGRRQSQVEFSRAGSPEFDSYAPNVMIGNIEKKTGERLNIKYARILCTVQNAGDQVLVGLELRVAVIGTGGQVLRERIITPVPNTRDTLGPNQTMNIDASVERVPDPSEIMEMTIDVYGLKLK
;
A
#
# COMPACT_ATOMS: atom_id res chain seq x y z
N MET A 1 -22.25 -70.73 -25.66
CA MET A 1 -22.90 -69.82 -24.71
C MET A 1 -21.78 -69.14 -23.95
N PHE A 2 -21.50 -67.86 -24.23
CA PHE A 2 -20.43 -67.10 -23.59
C PHE A 2 -21.07 -66.03 -22.72
N GLU A 3 -20.94 -66.15 -21.40
CA GLU A 3 -21.21 -65.06 -20.46
C GLU A 3 -20.05 -64.05 -20.53
N GLN A 4 -20.36 -62.80 -20.88
CA GLN A 4 -19.46 -61.67 -20.70
C GLN A 4 -19.62 -61.12 -19.27
N PRO A 5 -18.53 -60.87 -18.51
CA PRO A 5 -18.64 -60.27 -17.19
C PRO A 5 -18.89 -58.77 -17.28
N ALA A 6 -19.65 -58.28 -16.29
CA ALA A 6 -20.26 -56.97 -16.25
C ALA A 6 -19.26 -55.80 -16.22
N VAL A 7 -19.50 -54.84 -17.11
CA VAL A 7 -18.92 -53.49 -17.16
C VAL A 7 -19.40 -52.68 -15.95
N LYS A 8 -18.77 -52.84 -14.78
CA LYS A 8 -19.04 -51.99 -13.59
C LYS A 8 -17.84 -51.13 -13.16
N SER A 9 -16.64 -51.38 -13.67
CA SER A 9 -15.40 -50.78 -13.12
C SER A 9 -15.07 -49.35 -13.59
N GLU A 10 -15.70 -48.83 -14.63
CA GLU A 10 -15.28 -47.56 -15.26
C GLU A 10 -15.96 -46.33 -14.65
N LYS A 11 -17.20 -46.49 -14.16
CA LYS A 11 -18.01 -45.40 -13.59
C LYS A 11 -17.53 -44.95 -12.20
N ASP A 12 -16.95 -45.86 -11.42
CA ASP A 12 -16.42 -45.53 -10.09
C ASP A 12 -15.06 -44.86 -10.18
N ARG A 13 -14.19 -45.28 -11.11
CA ARG A 13 -12.88 -44.64 -11.34
C ARG A 13 -13.01 -43.17 -11.76
N SER A 14 -13.97 -42.84 -12.63
CA SER A 14 -14.17 -41.45 -13.08
C SER A 14 -14.68 -40.54 -11.96
N LYS A 15 -15.55 -41.04 -11.08
CA LYS A 15 -16.00 -40.30 -9.89
C LYS A 15 -14.87 -40.09 -8.88
N THR A 16 -14.04 -41.10 -8.64
CA THR A 16 -12.89 -40.97 -7.74
C THR A 16 -11.87 -39.97 -8.28
N ILE A 17 -11.57 -39.99 -9.59
CA ILE A 17 -10.65 -39.04 -10.22
C ILE A 17 -11.18 -37.60 -10.10
N MET A 18 -12.47 -37.37 -10.33
CA MET A 18 -13.10 -36.05 -10.21
C MET A 18 -13.01 -35.48 -8.78
N ILE A 19 -13.26 -36.32 -7.77
CA ILE A 19 -13.19 -35.91 -6.35
C ILE A 19 -11.75 -35.60 -5.95
N VAL A 20 -10.79 -36.45 -6.34
CA VAL A 20 -9.37 -36.26 -6.02
C VAL A 20 -8.82 -35.00 -6.70
N SER A 21 -9.20 -34.74 -7.96
CA SER A 21 -8.80 -33.50 -8.65
C SER A 21 -9.40 -32.25 -8.03
N GLY A 22 -10.67 -32.31 -7.60
CA GLY A 22 -11.34 -31.19 -6.96
C GLY A 22 -10.71 -30.82 -5.62
N LEU A 23 -10.39 -31.84 -4.80
CA LEU A 23 -9.77 -31.64 -3.49
C LEU A 23 -8.35 -31.07 -3.62
N ALA A 24 -7.56 -31.55 -4.58
CA ALA A 24 -6.20 -31.06 -4.82
C ALA A 24 -6.19 -29.56 -5.19
N VAL A 25 -7.11 -29.12 -6.06
CA VAL A 25 -7.24 -27.70 -6.43
C VAL A 25 -7.62 -26.85 -5.23
N LEU A 26 -8.52 -27.33 -4.37
CA LEU A 26 -8.98 -26.61 -3.19
C LEU A 26 -7.86 -26.43 -2.16
N VAL A 27 -7.04 -27.47 -1.96
CA VAL A 27 -5.84 -27.40 -1.09
C VAL A 27 -4.84 -26.36 -1.62
N VAL A 28 -4.57 -26.35 -2.93
CA VAL A 28 -3.65 -25.37 -3.54
C VAL A 28 -4.16 -23.94 -3.35
N ILE A 29 -5.46 -23.70 -3.54
CA ILE A 29 -6.07 -22.38 -3.32
C ILE A 29 -5.92 -21.94 -1.87
N VAL A 30 -6.24 -22.82 -0.90
CA VAL A 30 -6.09 -22.53 0.53
C VAL A 30 -4.64 -22.24 0.89
N LEU A 31 -3.69 -22.97 0.29
CA LEU A 31 -2.26 -22.79 0.52
C LEU A 31 -1.75 -21.46 -0.05
N ILE A 32 -2.21 -21.06 -1.23
CA ILE A 32 -1.92 -19.73 -1.82
C ILE A 32 -2.46 -18.62 -0.92
N ILE A 33 -3.72 -18.73 -0.46
CA ILE A 33 -4.35 -17.75 0.44
C ILE A 33 -3.60 -17.70 1.79
N GLY A 34 -3.20 -18.85 2.32
CA GLY A 34 -2.40 -18.95 3.53
C GLY A 34 -1.06 -18.23 3.40
N VAL A 35 -0.25 -18.58 2.41
CA VAL A 35 1.08 -17.98 2.20
C VAL A 35 1.00 -16.49 1.89
N THR A 36 -0.01 -16.04 1.15
CA THR A 36 -0.21 -14.61 0.84
C THR A 36 -0.71 -13.80 2.03
N SER A 37 -1.48 -14.40 2.95
CA SER A 37 -1.98 -13.72 4.15
C SER A 37 -0.95 -13.64 5.28
N LEU A 38 -0.08 -14.64 5.43
CA LEU A 38 0.98 -14.67 6.43
C LEU A 38 2.08 -13.60 6.19
N GLY A 39 2.21 -13.06 4.97
CA GLY A 39 3.15 -11.99 4.63
C GLY A 39 2.69 -10.56 4.97
N ARG A 40 1.43 -10.36 5.40
CA ARG A 40 0.90 -9.04 5.80
C ARG A 40 0.68 -8.92 7.30
N ARG A 41 1.70 -9.21 8.11
CA ARG A 41 1.74 -8.60 9.44
C ARG A 41 2.17 -7.16 9.23
N GLN A 42 1.23 -6.23 9.30
CA GLN A 42 1.54 -4.81 9.48
C GLN A 42 2.40 -4.72 10.74
N SER A 43 3.72 -4.62 10.57
CA SER A 43 4.63 -4.24 11.63
C SER A 43 4.07 -2.94 12.20
N GLN A 44 3.58 -2.98 13.44
CA GLN A 44 3.15 -1.77 14.14
C GLN A 44 4.43 -1.00 14.48
N VAL A 45 4.99 -0.31 13.49
CA VAL A 45 6.14 0.56 13.65
C VAL A 45 5.67 1.74 14.50
N GLU A 46 6.30 1.94 15.65
CA GLU A 46 6.04 3.11 16.47
C GLU A 46 6.76 4.31 15.85
N PHE A 47 5.98 5.27 15.33
CA PHE A 47 6.51 6.45 14.65
C PHE A 47 6.74 7.59 15.63
N SER A 48 7.91 8.22 15.52
CA SER A 48 8.20 9.50 16.14
C SER A 48 7.47 10.60 15.36
N ARG A 49 6.84 11.53 16.10
CA ARG A 49 5.97 12.61 15.59
C ARG A 49 6.54 13.98 15.93
N ALA A 50 6.02 15.02 15.28
CA ALA A 50 6.31 16.41 15.64
C ALA A 50 6.22 16.64 17.15
N GLY A 51 7.26 17.27 17.71
CA GLY A 51 7.41 17.46 19.16
C GLY A 51 8.21 16.37 19.87
N SER A 52 8.60 15.30 19.17
CA SER A 52 9.58 14.32 19.68
C SER A 52 10.99 14.70 19.24
N PRO A 53 12.02 14.53 20.10
CA PRO A 53 13.40 14.88 19.74
C PRO A 53 13.93 14.16 18.49
N GLU A 54 13.54 12.90 18.29
CA GLU A 54 13.93 12.10 17.12
C GLU A 54 13.33 12.70 15.84
N PHE A 55 12.05 13.04 15.85
CA PHE A 55 11.40 13.64 14.68
C PHE A 55 11.96 15.03 14.39
N ASP A 56 12.02 15.90 15.40
CA ASP A 56 12.37 17.30 15.20
C ASP A 56 13.83 17.46 14.72
N SER A 57 14.72 16.53 15.11
CA SER A 57 16.11 16.52 14.65
C SER A 57 16.28 15.93 13.25
N TYR A 58 15.52 14.90 12.88
CA TYR A 58 15.75 14.15 11.65
C TYR A 58 14.80 14.51 10.50
N ALA A 59 13.60 15.00 10.77
CA ALA A 59 12.62 15.36 9.74
C ALA A 59 13.18 16.34 8.66
N PRO A 60 14.02 17.35 9.00
CA PRO A 60 14.64 18.21 7.99
C PRO A 60 15.54 17.48 6.99
N ASN A 61 16.03 16.29 7.33
CA ASN A 61 16.86 15.46 6.46
C ASN A 61 16.04 14.61 5.48
N VAL A 62 14.70 14.64 5.56
CA VAL A 62 13.82 13.97 4.61
C VAL A 62 13.33 14.99 3.59
N MET A 63 13.89 14.94 2.38
CA MET A 63 13.58 15.89 1.32
C MET A 63 12.49 15.35 0.41
N ILE A 64 11.48 16.17 0.11
CA ILE A 64 10.44 15.85 -0.87
C ILE A 64 10.63 16.77 -2.08
N GLY A 65 10.87 16.18 -3.24
CA GLY A 65 11.13 16.88 -4.50
C GLY A 65 10.29 16.36 -5.66
N ASN A 66 10.44 16.97 -6.84
CA ASN A 66 9.74 16.59 -8.07
C ASN A 66 8.21 16.46 -7.89
N ILE A 67 7.61 17.41 -7.17
CA ILE A 67 6.20 17.36 -6.81
C ILE A 67 5.32 17.70 -8.02
N GLU A 68 4.62 16.71 -8.54
CA GLU A 68 3.59 16.85 -9.56
C GLU A 68 2.21 16.62 -8.92
N LYS A 69 1.32 17.62 -9.02
CA LYS A 69 -0.02 17.59 -8.43
C LYS A 69 -1.05 17.44 -9.55
N LYS A 70 -1.98 16.50 -9.40
CA LYS A 70 -3.03 16.19 -10.37
C LYS A 70 -4.37 16.04 -9.68
N THR A 71 -5.44 16.47 -10.33
CA THR A 71 -6.81 16.13 -9.95
C THR A 71 -7.44 15.32 -11.06
N GLY A 72 -8.44 14.52 -10.73
CA GLY A 72 -9.16 13.73 -11.71
C GLY A 72 -10.42 13.12 -11.13
N GLU A 73 -11.13 12.37 -11.97
CA GLU A 73 -12.34 11.68 -11.59
C GLU A 73 -12.29 10.24 -12.11
N ARG A 74 -12.65 9.29 -11.26
CA ARG A 74 -12.74 7.87 -11.59
C ARG A 74 -13.98 7.28 -10.96
N LEU A 75 -14.84 6.65 -11.77
CA LEU A 75 -16.08 6.02 -11.29
C LEU A 75 -16.93 6.99 -10.44
N ASN A 76 -17.07 8.24 -10.88
CA ASN A 76 -17.74 9.35 -10.18
C ASN A 76 -17.12 9.73 -8.82
N ILE A 77 -15.89 9.31 -8.54
CA ILE A 77 -15.12 9.71 -7.37
C ILE A 77 -14.02 10.66 -7.83
N LYS A 78 -14.12 11.92 -7.40
CA LYS A 78 -13.05 12.91 -7.57
C LYS A 78 -11.87 12.56 -6.66
N TYR A 79 -10.66 12.68 -7.18
CA TYR A 79 -9.44 12.44 -6.43
C TYR A 79 -8.40 13.53 -6.70
N ALA A 80 -7.57 13.78 -5.69
CA ALA A 80 -6.31 14.49 -5.78
C ALA A 80 -5.17 13.48 -5.74
N ARG A 81 -4.13 13.68 -6.55
CA ARG A 81 -2.96 12.80 -6.63
C ARG A 81 -1.70 13.65 -6.62
N ILE A 82 -0.74 13.26 -5.80
CA ILE A 82 0.60 13.83 -5.76
C ILE A 82 1.59 12.74 -6.13
N LEU A 83 2.36 12.99 -7.17
CA LEU A 83 3.53 12.21 -7.55
C LEU A 83 4.77 12.99 -7.11
N CYS A 84 5.65 12.38 -6.34
CA CYS A 84 6.87 13.05 -5.89
C CYS A 84 8.01 12.06 -5.66
N THR A 85 9.21 12.58 -5.50
CA THR A 85 10.38 11.81 -5.07
C THR A 85 10.68 12.18 -3.62
N VAL A 86 10.82 11.17 -2.77
CA VAL A 86 11.30 11.35 -1.39
C VAL A 86 12.74 10.87 -1.30
N GLN A 87 13.59 11.66 -0.67
CA GLN A 87 14.99 11.36 -0.42
C GLN A 87 15.28 11.38 1.07
N ASN A 88 15.99 10.36 1.55
CA ASN A 88 16.66 10.44 2.84
C ASN A 88 18.01 11.11 2.63
N ALA A 89 18.12 12.41 2.87
CA ALA A 89 19.37 13.17 2.75
C ALA A 89 20.24 13.09 4.02
N GLY A 90 19.78 12.39 5.06
CA GLY A 90 20.52 12.18 6.29
C GLY A 90 21.47 10.99 6.24
N ASP A 91 22.03 10.68 7.41
CA ASP A 91 23.06 9.66 7.64
C ASP A 91 22.52 8.37 8.30
N GLN A 92 21.25 8.35 8.69
CA GLN A 92 20.61 7.20 9.33
C GLN A 92 19.66 6.45 8.40
N VAL A 93 19.37 5.19 8.72
CA VAL A 93 18.41 4.37 7.97
C VAL A 93 17.00 4.63 8.49
N LEU A 94 16.09 5.03 7.62
CA LEU A 94 14.66 5.09 7.94
C LEU A 94 14.06 3.70 7.83
N VAL A 95 13.51 3.21 8.94
CA VAL A 95 12.71 1.97 9.02
C VAL A 95 11.21 2.26 9.09
N GLY A 96 10.85 3.53 9.23
CA GLY A 96 9.49 4.03 9.13
C GLY A 96 9.45 5.42 8.53
N LEU A 97 8.53 5.65 7.62
CA LEU A 97 8.21 6.97 7.07
C LEU A 97 6.71 7.07 6.84
N GLU A 98 6.10 8.10 7.40
CA GLU A 98 4.73 8.50 7.13
C GLU A 98 4.69 9.90 6.51
N LEU A 99 3.88 10.01 5.47
CA LEU A 99 3.62 11.26 4.77
C LEU A 99 2.15 11.61 4.91
N ARG A 100 1.85 12.86 5.22
CA ARG A 100 0.48 13.39 5.20
C ARG A 100 0.29 14.14 3.90
N VAL A 101 -0.69 13.72 3.11
CA VAL A 101 -1.20 14.47 1.98
C VAL A 101 -2.44 15.23 2.40
N ALA A 102 -2.46 16.54 2.18
CA ALA A 102 -3.61 17.39 2.49
C ALA A 102 -4.06 18.17 1.25
N VAL A 103 -5.37 18.36 1.15
CA VAL A 103 -6.03 19.19 0.14
C VAL A 103 -6.61 20.39 0.88
N ILE A 104 -6.12 21.57 0.54
CA ILE A 104 -6.42 22.84 1.19
C ILE A 104 -7.35 23.64 0.29
N GLY A 105 -8.43 24.16 0.87
CA GLY A 105 -9.43 24.95 0.16
C GLY A 105 -9.07 26.44 0.07
N THR A 106 -9.88 27.19 -0.68
CA THR A 106 -9.70 28.64 -0.89
C THR A 106 -9.77 29.50 0.37
N GLY A 107 -10.35 28.99 1.46
CA GLY A 107 -10.35 29.64 2.78
C GLY A 107 -9.20 29.20 3.70
N GLY A 108 -8.23 28.43 3.19
CA GLY A 108 -7.10 27.89 3.97
C GLY A 108 -7.44 26.69 4.85
N GLN A 109 -8.69 26.21 4.85
CA GLN A 109 -9.08 25.03 5.59
C GLN A 109 -8.63 23.73 4.90
N VAL A 110 -8.29 22.72 5.69
CA VAL A 110 -8.05 21.36 5.17
C VAL A 110 -9.40 20.75 4.78
N LEU A 111 -9.62 20.57 3.49
CA LEU A 111 -10.82 19.95 2.93
C LEU A 111 -10.78 18.43 3.09
N ARG A 112 -9.61 17.84 2.84
CA ARG A 112 -9.34 16.41 3.00
C ARG A 112 -7.87 16.18 3.30
N GLU A 113 -7.59 15.11 4.02
CA GLU A 113 -6.24 14.63 4.23
C GLU A 113 -6.19 13.09 4.24
N ARG A 114 -4.99 12.56 4.00
CA ARG A 114 -4.69 11.14 4.10
C ARG A 114 -3.25 10.96 4.55
N ILE A 115 -3.05 10.09 5.54
CA ILE A 115 -1.73 9.63 5.93
C ILE A 115 -1.40 8.36 5.13
N ILE A 116 -0.22 8.33 4.54
CA ILE A 116 0.34 7.15 3.88
C ILE A 116 1.65 6.78 4.56
N THR A 117 1.99 5.49 4.48
CA THR A 117 3.19 4.96 5.13
C THR A 117 4.07 4.27 4.09
N PRO A 118 4.87 5.00 3.30
CA PRO A 118 5.71 4.40 2.25
C PRO A 118 6.77 3.44 2.77
N VAL A 119 7.28 3.67 3.98
CA VAL A 119 8.19 2.75 4.67
C VAL A 119 7.50 2.29 5.95
N PRO A 120 7.22 0.99 6.13
CA PRO A 120 7.74 -0.14 5.35
C PRO A 120 6.88 -0.61 4.15
N ASN A 121 5.71 -0.01 3.86
CA ASN A 121 4.74 -0.66 2.97
C ASN A 121 5.13 -0.74 1.48
N THR A 122 5.75 0.32 0.95
CA THR A 122 6.23 0.37 -0.44
C THR A 122 7.67 -0.14 -0.53
N ARG A 123 8.45 0.10 0.53
CA ARG A 123 9.85 -0.30 0.65
C ARG A 123 10.16 -0.56 2.12
N ASP A 124 10.85 -1.65 2.43
CA ASP A 124 11.12 -2.04 3.83
C ASP A 124 11.94 -0.99 4.61
N THR A 125 12.93 -0.38 3.95
CA THR A 125 13.79 0.66 4.54
C THR A 125 14.25 1.67 3.49
N LEU A 126 14.55 2.89 3.92
CA LEU A 126 15.16 3.93 3.08
C LEU A 126 16.49 4.37 3.70
N GLY A 127 17.60 3.87 3.14
CA GLY A 127 18.95 4.15 3.63
C GLY A 127 19.43 5.59 3.35
N PRO A 128 20.59 5.97 3.89
CA PRO A 128 21.21 7.27 3.65
C PRO A 128 21.38 7.56 2.15
N ASN A 129 21.04 8.78 1.74
CA ASN A 129 21.07 9.27 0.36
C ASN A 129 20.21 8.50 -0.64
N GLN A 130 19.36 7.58 -0.18
CA GLN A 130 18.45 6.85 -1.06
C GLN A 130 17.20 7.65 -1.37
N THR A 131 16.70 7.46 -2.58
CA THR A 131 15.47 8.06 -3.08
C THR A 131 14.41 6.99 -3.36
N MET A 132 13.14 7.39 -3.31
CA MET A 132 12.01 6.59 -3.74
C MET A 132 10.94 7.46 -4.35
N ASN A 133 10.24 6.94 -5.36
CA ASN A 133 9.08 7.61 -5.93
C ASN A 133 7.83 7.25 -5.12
N ILE A 134 7.03 8.28 -4.84
CA ILE A 134 5.79 8.19 -4.10
C ILE A 134 4.64 8.57 -5.03
N ASP A 135 3.59 7.77 -4.96
CA ASP A 135 2.31 8.03 -5.58
C ASP A 135 1.25 8.04 -4.50
N ALA A 136 0.82 9.24 -4.13
CA ALA A 136 -0.13 9.45 -3.07
C ALA A 136 -1.43 10.01 -3.63
N SER A 137 -2.57 9.44 -3.22
CA SER A 137 -3.88 9.89 -3.67
C SER A 137 -4.85 10.07 -2.51
N VAL A 138 -5.66 11.12 -2.58
CA VAL A 138 -6.76 11.42 -1.68
C VAL A 138 -8.04 11.35 -2.49
N GLU A 139 -8.94 10.45 -2.12
CA GLU A 139 -10.25 10.28 -2.79
C GLU A 139 -11.32 11.15 -2.13
N ARG A 140 -12.44 11.34 -2.84
CA ARG A 140 -13.61 12.11 -2.37
C ARG A 140 -13.25 13.55 -2.01
N VAL A 141 -12.39 14.16 -2.84
CA VAL A 141 -12.07 15.58 -2.78
C VAL A 141 -13.19 16.41 -3.43
N PRO A 142 -13.35 17.69 -3.05
CA PRO A 142 -14.35 18.55 -3.68
C PRO A 142 -13.98 18.90 -5.13
N ASP A 143 -14.75 19.78 -5.75
CA ASP A 143 -14.44 20.23 -7.11
C ASP A 143 -13.06 20.89 -7.19
N PRO A 144 -12.28 20.68 -8.28
CA PRO A 144 -10.98 21.33 -8.44
C PRO A 144 -11.02 22.85 -8.29
N SER A 145 -12.16 23.51 -8.60
CA SER A 145 -12.34 24.95 -8.39
C SER A 145 -12.36 25.39 -6.91
N GLU A 146 -12.64 24.48 -5.99
CA GLU A 146 -12.64 24.73 -4.54
C GLU A 146 -11.26 24.47 -3.90
N ILE A 147 -10.35 23.84 -4.64
CA ILE A 147 -9.01 23.47 -4.17
C ILE A 147 -8.05 24.63 -4.44
N MET A 148 -7.46 25.16 -3.38
CA MET A 148 -6.40 26.16 -3.47
C MET A 148 -5.04 25.51 -3.59
N GLU A 149 -4.78 24.49 -2.79
CA GLU A 149 -3.48 23.84 -2.74
C GLU A 149 -3.59 22.35 -2.37
N MET A 150 -2.61 21.57 -2.80
CA MET A 150 -2.37 20.21 -2.28
C MET A 150 -0.97 20.17 -1.70
N THR A 151 -0.81 19.68 -0.47
CA THR A 151 0.49 19.57 0.21
C THR A 151 0.82 18.12 0.51
N ILE A 152 2.12 17.83 0.64
CA ILE A 152 2.63 16.57 1.16
C ILE A 152 3.75 16.87 2.13
N ASP A 153 3.59 16.42 3.37
CA ASP A 153 4.52 16.72 4.46
C ASP A 153 4.94 15.43 5.18
N VAL A 154 6.13 15.43 5.75
CA VAL A 154 6.55 14.37 6.67
C VAL A 154 5.70 14.44 7.92
N TYR A 155 4.99 13.36 8.24
CA TYR A 155 4.05 13.30 9.37
C TYR A 155 4.55 12.40 10.49
N GLY A 156 5.40 11.43 10.17
CA GLY A 156 6.06 10.58 11.15
C GLY A 156 7.28 9.92 10.53
N LEU A 157 8.25 9.59 11.37
CA LEU A 157 9.44 8.85 10.94
C LEU A 157 9.89 7.89 12.04
N LYS A 158 10.65 6.88 11.65
CA LYS A 158 11.33 6.00 12.58
C LYS A 158 12.72 5.65 12.06
N LEU A 159 13.72 5.88 12.89
CA LEU A 159 15.12 5.53 12.61
C LEU A 159 15.42 4.12 13.12
N LYS A 160 16.43 3.49 12.52
CA LYS A 160 16.87 2.14 12.88
C LYS A 160 17.59 2.09 14.22
#